data_AF-A0A847VLV1-F1
#
_entry.id   AF-A0A847VLV1-F1
#
_cell.length_a   1.000
_cell.length_b   1.000
_cell.length_c   1.000
_cell.angle_alpha   90.00
_cell.angle_beta   90.00
_cell.angle_gamma   90.00
#
_symmetry.space_group_name_H-M   'P 1'
#
loop_
_entity.id
_entity.type
_entity.pdbx_description
1 polymer ?
#
loop_
_entity_poly.entity_id
_entity_poly.type
_entity_poly.pdbx_seq_one_letter_code
_entity_poly.pdbx_strand_id
1 'polypeptide(L)'
;AVYVELFDRGRGTSLNLFEQVHGESRERGPAMISLIRTYEQAGLELQPGELPDHLPVLLEYASTQPARQARAFLGEFAHLLRALHTALARRASAYAAVPAALLALAGEAAGEVALPEEPPLDEAWAEPAAFDGCASAGQGAARPIHIVKPRRPQATQGARP
;
A
#
# COMPACT_ATOMS: atom_id res chain seq x y z
N ALA A 1 7.27 -7.83 23.18
CA ALA A 1 5.90 -8.28 22.86
C ALA A 1 4.99 -7.12 22.44
N VAL A 2 4.94 -6.01 23.20
CA VAL A 2 4.06 -4.84 22.94
C VAL A 2 4.18 -4.25 21.52
N TYR A 3 5.39 -4.16 20.95
CA TYR A 3 5.58 -3.62 19.60
C TYR A 3 4.89 -4.48 18.53
N VAL A 4 5.20 -5.79 18.51
CA VAL A 4 4.60 -6.77 17.59
C VAL A 4 3.09 -6.80 17.77
N GLU A 5 2.62 -6.78 19.01
CA GLU A 5 1.19 -6.76 19.31
C GLU A 5 0.49 -5.48 18.81
N LEU A 6 1.21 -4.36 18.72
CA LEU A 6 0.66 -3.11 18.25
C LEU A 6 0.70 -2.99 16.73
N PHE A 7 1.80 -3.37 16.07
CA PHE A 7 2.01 -3.11 14.65
C PHE A 7 1.68 -4.31 13.75
N ASP A 8 1.68 -5.53 14.29
CA ASP A 8 1.49 -6.74 13.48
C ASP A 8 0.10 -7.39 13.68
N ARG A 9 -0.73 -6.87 14.61
CA ARG A 9 -2.09 -7.36 14.88
C ARG A 9 -3.19 -6.42 14.37
N GLY A 10 -3.37 -6.43 13.05
CA GLY A 10 -4.45 -5.71 12.37
C GLY A 10 -3.94 -4.66 11.40
N ARG A 11 -4.78 -4.24 10.45
CA ARG A 11 -4.36 -3.32 9.38
C ARG A 11 -4.35 -1.87 9.87
N GLY A 12 -5.20 -1.53 10.85
CA GLY A 12 -5.36 -0.18 11.38
C GLY A 12 -4.12 0.42 12.04
N THR A 13 -3.15 -0.39 12.46
CA THR A 13 -1.87 0.08 13.01
C THR A 13 -0.66 -0.46 12.26
N SER A 14 -0.84 -1.18 11.16
CA SER A 14 0.25 -1.72 10.34
C SER A 14 1.20 -0.64 9.86
N LEU A 15 2.50 -0.97 9.84
CA LEU A 15 3.54 -0.11 9.25
C LEU A 15 3.67 -0.29 7.73
N ASN A 16 2.96 -1.25 7.14
CA ASN A 16 2.85 -1.39 5.69
C ASN A 16 1.71 -0.49 5.22
N LEU A 17 2.04 0.73 4.80
CA LEU A 17 1.07 1.82 4.73
C LEU A 17 -0.08 1.54 3.74
N PHE A 18 0.15 0.75 2.68
CA PHE A 18 -0.89 0.46 1.70
C PHE A 18 -1.90 -0.59 2.17
N GLU A 19 -1.64 -1.31 3.25
CA GLU A 19 -2.65 -2.20 3.84
C GLU A 19 -3.89 -1.42 4.30
N GLN A 20 -3.71 -0.16 4.72
CA GLN A 20 -4.79 0.68 5.26
C GLN A 20 -5.76 1.19 4.20
N VAL A 21 -5.25 1.56 3.02
CA VAL A 21 -6.06 2.19 1.96
C VAL A 21 -6.36 1.23 0.82
N HIS A 22 -5.42 0.35 0.51
CA HIS A 22 -5.54 -0.51 -0.65
C HIS A 22 -5.76 -1.98 -0.31
N GLY A 23 -5.68 -2.50 0.92
CA GLY A 23 -6.01 -3.91 1.23
C GLY A 23 -5.58 -4.91 0.13
N GLU A 24 -6.55 -5.65 -0.45
CA GLU A 24 -6.38 -6.49 -1.66
C GLU A 24 -6.77 -5.79 -2.99
N SER A 25 -6.94 -4.47 -2.97
CA SER A 25 -7.21 -3.64 -4.14
C SER A 25 -6.15 -3.83 -5.21
N ARG A 26 -6.64 -3.88 -6.45
CA ARG A 26 -5.81 -3.94 -7.66
C ARG A 26 -4.88 -2.74 -7.81
N GLU A 27 -5.14 -1.66 -7.09
CA GLU A 27 -4.35 -0.43 -7.09
C GLU A 27 -3.04 -0.56 -6.29
N ARG A 28 -2.94 -1.54 -5.38
CA ARG A 28 -1.74 -1.75 -4.54
C ARG A 28 -0.51 -2.06 -5.38
N GLY A 29 -0.65 -2.95 -6.37
CA GLY A 29 0.47 -3.38 -7.23
C GLY A 29 1.14 -2.21 -7.97
N PRO A 30 0.39 -1.42 -8.75
CA PRO A 30 0.91 -0.21 -9.39
C PRO A 30 1.56 0.80 -8.43
N ALA A 31 0.97 1.02 -7.24
CA ALA A 31 1.53 1.92 -6.23
C ALA A 31 2.89 1.40 -5.70
N MET A 32 3.01 0.10 -5.43
CA MET A 32 4.28 -0.51 -5.04
C MET A 32 5.36 -0.37 -6.11
N ILE A 33 5.02 -0.63 -7.37
CA ILE A 33 5.96 -0.46 -8.50
C ILE A 33 6.41 1.00 -8.61
N SER A 34 5.50 1.96 -8.40
CA SER A 34 5.84 3.38 -8.40
C SER A 34 6.86 3.72 -7.32
N LEU A 35 6.66 3.23 -6.09
CA LEU A 35 7.60 3.44 -4.99
C LEU A 35 8.98 2.83 -5.26
N ILE A 36 9.02 1.59 -5.77
CA ILE A 36 10.28 0.93 -6.15
C ILE A 36 11.05 1.79 -7.15
N ARG A 37 10.37 2.30 -8.20
CA ARG A 37 11.01 3.18 -9.18
C ARG A 37 11.52 4.49 -8.57
N THR A 38 10.79 5.06 -7.61
CA THR A 38 11.25 6.26 -6.88
C THR A 38 12.55 5.99 -6.13
N TYR A 39 12.68 4.82 -5.49
CA TYR A 39 13.91 4.43 -4.80
C TYR A 39 15.06 4.16 -5.77
N GLU A 40 14.81 3.42 -6.84
CA GLU A 40 15.80 3.13 -7.89
C GLU A 40 16.33 4.42 -8.56
N GLN A 41 15.46 5.42 -8.77
CA GLN A 41 15.86 6.72 -9.31
C GLN A 41 16.81 7.51 -8.40
N ALA A 42 16.78 7.24 -7.09
CA ALA A 42 17.75 7.77 -6.13
C ALA A 42 18.98 6.87 -5.97
N GLY A 43 19.09 5.78 -6.76
CA GLY A 43 20.19 4.82 -6.69
C GLY A 43 20.09 3.88 -5.48
N LEU A 44 18.91 3.71 -4.90
CA LEU A 44 18.66 2.79 -3.80
C LEU A 44 18.03 1.50 -4.31
N GLU A 45 18.40 0.39 -3.68
CA GLU A 45 17.87 -0.95 -3.95
C GLU A 45 17.26 -1.50 -2.67
N LEU A 46 16.08 -2.12 -2.79
CA LEU A 46 15.42 -2.78 -1.67
C LEU A 46 16.09 -4.10 -1.33
N GLN A 47 16.21 -4.41 -0.04
CA GLN A 47 16.71 -5.71 0.36
C GLN A 47 15.68 -6.81 0.08
N PRO A 48 16.13 -8.05 -0.17
CA PRO A 48 15.22 -9.17 -0.32
C PRO A 48 14.30 -9.33 0.90
N GLY A 49 12.99 -9.33 0.66
CA GLY A 49 11.98 -9.50 1.70
C GLY A 49 11.44 -8.20 2.30
N GLU A 50 12.03 -7.04 1.96
CA GLU A 50 11.47 -5.74 2.34
C GLU A 50 10.36 -5.31 1.38
N LEU A 51 9.33 -4.68 1.93
CA LEU A 51 8.25 -4.10 1.16
C LEU A 51 8.49 -2.60 0.94
N PRO A 52 8.23 -2.07 -0.27
CA PRO A 52 8.50 -0.67 -0.57
C PRO A 52 7.66 0.32 0.24
N ASP A 53 6.47 -0.08 0.71
CA ASP A 53 5.55 0.75 1.49
C ASP A 53 5.72 0.60 3.01
N HIS A 54 6.73 -0.15 3.45
CA HIS A 54 7.06 -0.26 4.86
C HIS A 54 7.54 1.12 5.36
N LEU A 55 6.92 1.65 6.42
CA LEU A 55 7.20 3.01 6.88
C LEU A 55 8.69 3.28 7.15
N PRO A 56 9.46 2.40 7.83
CA PRO A 56 10.91 2.55 7.94
C PRO A 56 11.66 2.70 6.60
N VAL A 57 11.32 1.89 5.59
CA VAL A 57 11.93 1.95 4.25
C VAL A 57 11.63 3.30 3.58
N LEU A 58 10.38 3.75 3.67
CA LEU A 58 9.96 5.08 3.21
C LEU A 58 10.76 6.20 3.86
N LEU A 59 10.99 6.10 5.18
CA LEU A 59 11.74 7.11 5.94
C LEU A 59 13.24 7.07 5.65
N GLU A 60 13.79 5.89 5.40
CA GLU A 60 15.18 5.73 4.97
C GLU A 60 15.40 6.46 3.63
N TYR A 61 14.54 6.21 2.65
CA TYR A 61 14.55 6.97 1.40
C TYR A 61 14.42 8.48 1.68
N ALA A 62 13.41 8.91 2.42
CA ALA A 62 13.16 10.33 2.69
C ALA A 62 14.37 11.03 3.36
N SER A 63 15.12 10.32 4.20
CA SER A 63 16.31 10.84 4.89
C SER A 63 17.48 11.16 3.95
N THR A 64 17.52 10.52 2.78
CA THR A 64 18.55 10.76 1.74
C THR A 64 18.21 11.94 0.84
N GLN A 65 16.95 12.41 0.87
CA GLN A 65 16.48 13.47 -0.01
C GLN A 65 16.74 14.87 0.59
N PRO A 66 16.91 15.91 -0.23
CA PRO A 66 16.97 17.27 0.30
C PRO A 66 15.63 17.63 0.97
N ALA A 67 15.69 18.49 1.99
CA ALA A 67 14.57 18.72 2.92
C ALA A 67 13.24 19.09 2.25
N ARG A 68 13.28 19.83 1.13
CA ARG A 68 12.07 20.19 0.38
C ARG A 68 11.43 18.96 -0.28
N GLN A 69 12.22 18.10 -0.90
CA GLN A 69 11.76 16.87 -1.54
C GLN A 69 11.25 15.88 -0.49
N ALA A 70 11.99 15.71 0.62
CA ALA A 70 11.57 14.86 1.74
C ALA A 70 10.21 15.31 2.30
N ARG A 71 10.01 16.62 2.51
CA ARG A 71 8.71 17.17 2.94
C ARG A 71 7.59 16.86 1.94
N ALA A 72 7.83 17.10 0.65
CA ALA A 72 6.83 16.85 -0.39
C ALA A 72 6.45 15.36 -0.46
N PHE A 73 7.46 14.49 -0.40
CA PHE A 73 7.30 13.04 -0.39
C PHE A 73 6.48 12.56 0.80
N LEU A 74 6.81 13.00 2.03
CA LEU A 74 6.01 12.68 3.22
C LEU A 74 4.56 13.19 3.10
N GLY A 75 4.36 14.32 2.41
CA GLY A 75 3.04 14.87 2.11
C GLY A 75 2.16 13.93 1.28
N GLU A 76 2.74 13.16 0.35
CA GLU A 76 2.00 12.16 -0.46
C GLU A 76 1.36 11.08 0.43
N PHE A 77 2.01 10.74 1.55
CA PHE A 77 1.55 9.74 2.52
C PHE A 77 0.78 10.33 3.71
N ALA A 78 0.53 11.64 3.74
CA ALA A 78 -0.06 12.31 4.91
C ALA A 78 -1.43 11.74 5.32
N HIS A 79 -2.23 11.28 4.37
CA HIS A 79 -3.52 10.65 4.67
C HIS A 79 -3.34 9.29 5.39
N LEU A 80 -2.36 8.47 4.98
CA LEU A 80 -2.00 7.20 5.64
C LEU A 80 -1.43 7.45 7.04
N LEU A 81 -0.54 8.44 7.16
CA LEU A 81 0.04 8.82 8.44
C LEU A 81 -1.01 9.33 9.43
N ARG A 82 -2.05 10.06 8.96
CA ARG A 82 -3.19 10.47 9.80
C ARG A 82 -4.04 9.29 10.27
N ALA A 83 -4.28 8.32 9.40
CA ALA A 83 -5.00 7.11 9.77
C ALA A 83 -4.23 6.30 10.83
N LEU A 84 -2.93 6.07 10.60
CA LEU A 84 -2.05 5.43 11.58
C LEU A 84 -1.99 6.20 12.90
N HIS A 85 -1.84 7.53 12.85
CA HIS A 85 -1.86 8.37 14.04
C HIS A 85 -3.16 8.21 14.83
N THR A 86 -4.30 8.28 14.15
CA THR A 86 -5.63 8.14 14.77
C THR A 86 -5.77 6.77 15.44
N ALA A 87 -5.36 5.70 14.76
CA ALA A 87 -5.49 4.35 15.28
C ALA A 87 -4.62 4.13 16.53
N LEU A 88 -3.38 4.66 16.52
CA LEU A 88 -2.48 4.62 17.66
C LEU A 88 -2.99 5.48 18.83
N ALA A 89 -3.55 6.66 18.54
CA ALA A 89 -4.09 7.57 19.54
C ALA A 89 -5.32 6.99 20.25
N ARG A 90 -6.24 6.35 19.52
CA ARG A 90 -7.41 5.65 20.09
C ARG A 90 -7.02 4.51 21.04
N ARG A 91 -5.85 3.91 20.81
CA ARG A 91 -5.26 2.87 21.68
C ARG A 91 -4.40 3.45 22.81
N ALA A 92 -4.38 4.77 22.98
CA ALA A 92 -3.53 5.51 23.93
C ALA A 92 -2.04 5.14 23.84
N SER A 93 -1.56 4.81 22.63
CA SER A 93 -0.16 4.41 22.42
C SER A 93 0.75 5.63 22.31
N ALA A 94 1.87 5.61 23.04
CA ALA A 94 2.90 6.65 22.93
C ALA A 94 3.49 6.76 21.51
N TYR A 95 3.41 5.68 20.71
CA TYR A 95 3.85 5.70 19.32
C TYR A 95 3.02 6.62 18.44
N ALA A 96 1.83 7.08 18.87
CA ALA A 96 1.03 8.05 18.13
C ALA A 96 1.79 9.37 17.86
N ALA A 97 2.78 9.71 18.70
CA ALA A 97 3.62 10.88 18.52
C ALA A 97 4.50 10.80 17.25
N VAL A 98 4.86 9.59 16.80
CA VAL A 98 5.74 9.40 15.63
C VAL A 98 5.06 9.84 14.33
N PRO A 99 3.91 9.29 13.90
CA PRO A 99 3.23 9.77 12.71
C PRO A 99 2.76 11.22 12.86
N ALA A 100 2.45 11.71 14.06
CA ALA A 100 2.18 13.12 14.29
C ALA A 100 3.39 14.02 13.96
N ALA A 101 4.59 13.61 14.37
CA ALA A 101 5.82 14.33 14.02
C ALA A 101 6.11 14.28 12.52
N LEU A 102 5.89 13.13 11.86
CA LEU A 102 6.05 13.00 10.41
C LEU A 102 5.08 13.92 9.65
N LEU A 103 3.83 14.01 10.09
CA LEU A 103 2.85 14.96 9.56
C LEU A 103 3.32 16.40 9.73
N ALA A 104 3.81 16.78 10.91
CA ALA A 104 4.34 18.12 11.13
C ALA A 104 5.53 18.44 10.21
N LEU A 105 6.44 17.47 9.99
CA LEU A 105 7.55 17.61 9.04
C LEU A 105 7.04 17.79 7.60
N ALA A 106 6.00 17.06 7.21
CA ALA A 106 5.31 17.22 5.93
C ALA A 106 4.60 18.60 5.80
N GLY A 107 4.40 19.33 6.89
CA GLY A 107 3.62 20.57 6.93
C GLY A 107 2.12 20.34 7.08
N GLU A 108 1.75 19.17 7.60
CA GLU A 108 0.38 18.67 7.72
C GLU A 108 -0.06 18.61 9.19
N ALA A 109 -1.35 18.82 9.45
CA ALA A 109 -1.90 18.71 10.80
C ALA A 109 -2.21 17.26 11.19
N ALA A 110 -1.88 16.86 12.42
CA ALA A 110 -2.26 15.57 13.01
C ALA A 110 -3.73 15.58 13.49
N GLY A 111 -4.67 15.80 12.56
CA GLY A 111 -6.10 15.73 12.83
C GLY A 111 -6.59 14.28 12.89
N GLU A 112 -7.58 14.01 13.75
CA GLU A 112 -8.26 12.72 13.80
C GLU A 112 -9.08 12.51 12.52
N VAL A 113 -9.05 11.29 11.98
CA VAL A 113 -9.85 10.89 10.82
C VAL A 113 -10.78 9.73 11.18
N ALA A 114 -11.90 9.60 10.47
CA ALA A 114 -12.74 8.43 10.61
C ALA A 114 -11.99 7.19 10.10
N LEU A 115 -11.84 6.19 10.96
CA LEU A 115 -11.25 4.91 10.59
C LEU A 115 -12.36 3.91 10.23
N PRO A 116 -12.15 3.06 9.22
CA PRO A 116 -13.02 1.92 9.00
C PRO A 116 -12.98 0.98 10.21
N GLU A 117 -14.13 0.41 10.57
CA GLU A 117 -14.19 -0.62 11.60
C GLU A 117 -13.48 -1.89 11.11
N GLU A 118 -12.61 -2.45 11.96
CA GLU A 118 -11.96 -3.72 11.69
C GLU A 118 -12.68 -4.82 12.46
N PRO A 119 -13.15 -5.89 11.78
CA PRO A 119 -13.69 -7.04 12.48
C PRO A 119 -12.59 -7.71 13.33
N PRO A 120 -12.95 -8.40 14.42
CA PRO A 120 -12.03 -9.20 15.21
C PRO A 120 -11.22 -10.16 14.32
N LEU A 121 -9.98 -10.45 14.70
CA LEU A 121 -9.08 -11.29 13.91
C LEU A 121 -9.70 -12.66 13.57
N ASP A 122 -10.34 -13.29 14.56
CA ASP A 122 -11.00 -14.59 14.39
C ASP A 122 -12.14 -14.55 13.36
N GLU A 123 -12.88 -13.44 13.29
CA GLU A 123 -13.94 -13.22 12.31
C GLU A 123 -13.37 -12.90 10.92
N ALA A 124 -12.32 -12.08 10.86
CA ALA A 124 -11.62 -11.76 9.62
C ALA A 124 -10.96 -13.00 8.96
N TRP A 125 -10.59 -13.99 9.77
CA TRP A 125 -9.94 -15.24 9.34
C TRP A 125 -10.94 -16.38 9.14
N ALA A 126 -12.24 -16.13 9.33
CA ALA A 126 -13.26 -17.14 9.05
C ALA A 126 -13.27 -17.46 7.55
N GLU A 127 -13.02 -18.72 7.22
CA GLU A 127 -13.09 -19.16 5.83
C GLU A 127 -14.52 -19.03 5.31
N PRO A 128 -14.74 -18.32 4.18
CA PRO A 128 -16.04 -18.25 3.57
C PRO A 128 -16.46 -19.64 3.06
N ALA A 129 -17.76 -19.91 3.06
CA ALA A 129 -18.29 -21.18 2.57
C ALA A 129 -17.82 -21.45 1.13
N ALA A 130 -17.15 -22.59 0.92
CA ALA A 130 -16.38 -22.89 -0.29
C ALA A 130 -17.15 -22.86 -1.62
N PHE A 131 -18.50 -22.87 -1.60
CA PHE A 131 -19.34 -22.98 -2.80
C PHE A 131 -20.58 -22.07 -2.81
N ASP A 132 -20.69 -21.10 -1.91
CA ASP A 132 -21.76 -20.10 -2.00
C ASP A 132 -21.27 -18.92 -2.84
N GLY A 133 -21.87 -18.77 -4.03
CA GLY A 133 -21.54 -17.80 -5.09
C GLY A 133 -20.71 -16.58 -4.66
N CYS A 134 -19.50 -16.53 -5.19
CA CYS A 134 -18.48 -15.51 -4.97
C CYS A 134 -19.02 -14.06 -4.89
N ALA A 135 -19.07 -13.52 -3.68
CA ALA A 135 -19.17 -12.08 -3.40
C ALA A 135 -18.29 -11.73 -2.20
N SER A 136 -17.00 -12.05 -2.27
CA SER A 136 -16.01 -11.51 -1.34
C SER A 136 -15.84 -10.01 -1.58
N ALA A 137 -15.85 -9.21 -0.51
CA ALA A 137 -15.61 -7.77 -0.56
C ALA A 137 -14.22 -7.48 -1.17
N GLY A 138 -14.18 -7.10 -2.45
CA GLY A 138 -12.94 -6.87 -3.19
C GLY A 138 -13.03 -7.09 -4.71
N GLN A 139 -14.10 -7.73 -5.20
CA GLN A 139 -14.26 -7.95 -6.64
C GLN A 139 -15.17 -6.88 -7.26
N GLY A 140 -14.56 -5.88 -7.90
CA GLY A 140 -15.26 -5.04 -8.87
C GLY A 140 -15.86 -5.90 -9.99
N ALA A 141 -17.06 -5.53 -10.44
CA ALA A 141 -17.88 -6.30 -11.38
C ALA A 141 -17.08 -6.90 -12.55
N ALA A 142 -17.28 -8.20 -12.80
CA ALA A 142 -16.65 -8.93 -13.88
C ALA A 142 -16.92 -8.25 -15.24
N ARG A 143 -15.87 -7.71 -15.88
CA ARG A 143 -15.95 -7.25 -17.27
C ARG A 143 -15.50 -8.40 -18.20
N PRO A 144 -16.24 -8.70 -19.27
CA PRO A 144 -15.91 -9.80 -20.17
C PRO A 144 -14.56 -9.55 -20.86
N ILE A 145 -13.70 -10.58 -20.85
CA ILE A 145 -12.41 -10.57 -21.52
C ILE A 145 -12.64 -10.73 -23.02
N HIS A 146 -12.26 -9.72 -23.82
CA HIS A 146 -12.23 -9.84 -25.28
C HIS A 146 -10.88 -10.45 -25.73
N ILE A 147 -10.91 -11.72 -26.13
CA ILE A 147 -9.74 -12.40 -26.70
C ILE A 147 -9.60 -11.98 -28.17
N VAL A 148 -8.60 -11.16 -28.47
CA VAL A 148 -8.22 -10.82 -29.85
C VAL A 148 -7.35 -11.94 -30.41
N LYS A 149 -7.83 -12.64 -31.45
CA LYS A 149 -7.04 -13.68 -32.15
C LYS A 149 -5.85 -13.03 -32.89
N PRO A 150 -4.61 -13.56 -32.77
CA PRO A 150 -3.48 -13.07 -33.55
C PRO A 150 -3.66 -13.42 -35.03
N ARG A 151 -3.46 -12.44 -35.91
CA ARG A 151 -3.55 -12.58 -37.38
C ARG A 151 -2.30 -13.32 -37.87
N ARG A 152 -2.48 -14.47 -38.52
CA ARG A 152 -1.38 -15.24 -39.16
C ARG A 152 -0.72 -14.39 -40.26
N PRO A 153 0.63 -14.36 -40.35
CA PRO A 153 1.32 -13.74 -41.47
C PRO A 153 1.13 -14.59 -42.75
N GLN A 154 0.76 -13.94 -43.86
CA GLN A 154 0.66 -14.55 -45.18
C GLN A 154 2.05 -14.84 -45.73
N ALA A 155 2.27 -16.09 -46.13
CA ALA A 155 3.49 -16.53 -46.80
C ALA A 155 3.59 -15.93 -48.21
N THR A 156 4.71 -15.27 -48.49
CA THR A 156 5.09 -14.80 -49.84
C THR A 156 5.44 -16.00 -50.72
N GLN A 157 4.61 -16.30 -51.72
CA GLN A 157 4.92 -17.25 -52.79
C GLN A 157 5.78 -16.59 -53.86
N GLY A 158 6.90 -17.24 -54.16
CA GLY A 158 7.97 -16.76 -55.04
C GLY A 158 7.61 -16.67 -56.52
N ALA A 159 8.40 -15.84 -57.20
CA ALA A 159 8.40 -15.62 -58.64
C ALA A 159 8.67 -16.91 -59.42
N ARG A 160 7.95 -17.09 -60.54
CA ARG A 160 8.28 -18.03 -61.61
C ARG A 160 9.03 -17.28 -62.73
N PRO A 161 9.93 -17.95 -63.48
CA PRO A 161 10.52 -17.40 -64.70
C PRO A 161 9.50 -17.23 -65.82
#